data_AF-A0A530AEF1-F1
#
_entry.id   AF-A0A530AEF1-F1
#
_cell.length_a   1.000
_cell.length_b   1.000
_cell.length_c   1.000
_cell.angle_alpha   90.00
_cell.angle_beta   90.00
_cell.angle_gamma   90.00
#
_symmetry.space_group_name_H-M   'P 1'
#
loop_
_entity.id
_entity.type
_entity.pdbx_description
1 polymer ?
#
loop_
_entity_poly.entity_id
_entity_poly.type
_entity_poly.pdbx_seq_one_letter_code
_entity_poly.pdbx_strand_id
1 'polypeptide(L)'
;RELPMATHSLDLWERFSIETGEDPGFRRCGLLYLSNDEAELARWARWRDFAKTAGVTTHMLDSAEASERGSAMGRTWKGGVFSPTDGTADPSRAAPTVVRAILKLGST
;
A
#
# COMPACT_ATOMS: atom_id res chain seq x y z
N ARG A 1 4.28 16.58 0.67
CA ARG A 1 3.62 16.95 1.94
C ARG A 1 2.77 15.79 2.49
N GLU A 2 2.14 14.96 1.64
CA GLU A 2 1.24 13.88 2.10
C GLU A 2 1.93 12.54 2.40
N LEU A 3 3.07 12.23 1.77
CA LEU A 3 3.67 10.90 1.86
C LEU A 3 4.05 10.48 3.30
N PRO A 4 4.70 11.33 4.13
CA PRO A 4 4.96 10.98 5.53
C PRO A 4 3.69 10.73 6.35
N MET A 5 2.61 11.47 6.07
CA MET A 5 1.32 11.28 6.71
C MET A 5 0.70 9.93 6.29
N ALA A 6 0.80 9.58 5.01
CA ALA A 6 0.33 8.29 4.51
C ALA A 6 1.11 7.11 5.15
N THR A 7 2.44 7.20 5.23
CA THR A 7 3.28 6.20 5.93
C THR A 7 2.83 6.02 7.37
N HIS A 8 2.64 7.12 8.10
CA HIS A 8 2.17 7.05 9.49
C HIS A 8 0.75 6.48 9.60
N SER A 9 -0.13 6.80 8.63
CA SER A 9 -1.50 6.27 8.61
C SER A 9 -1.55 4.75 8.46
N LEU A 10 -0.60 4.13 7.75
CA LEU A 10 -0.55 2.66 7.61
C LEU A 10 -0.31 1.99 8.99
N ASP A 11 0.56 2.57 9.80
CA ASP A 11 0.84 2.06 11.15
C ASP A 11 -0.36 2.25 12.09
N LEU A 12 -1.09 3.35 11.95
CA LEU A 12 -2.33 3.59 12.69
C LEU A 12 -3.42 2.57 12.30
N TRP A 13 -3.57 2.26 11.01
CA TRP A 13 -4.52 1.26 10.55
C TRP A 13 -4.23 -0.15 11.09
N GLU A 14 -2.96 -0.52 11.19
CA GLU A 14 -2.55 -1.81 11.74
C GLU A 14 -2.83 -1.91 13.25
N ARG A 15 -2.59 -0.83 13.98
CA ARG A 15 -2.86 -0.76 15.42
C ARG A 15 -4.34 -0.64 15.76
N PHE A 16 -5.15 -0.07 14.86
CA PHE A 16 -6.56 0.24 15.11
C PHE A 16 -7.34 -0.96 15.66
N SER A 17 -7.17 -2.15 15.06
CA SER A 17 -7.87 -3.36 15.51
C SER A 17 -7.44 -3.82 16.90
N ILE A 18 -6.16 -3.63 17.24
CA ILE A 18 -5.60 -4.00 18.55
C ILE A 18 -6.13 -3.05 19.62
N GLU A 19 -6.22 -1.76 19.32
CA GLU A 19 -6.60 -0.72 20.28
C GLU A 19 -8.10 -0.63 20.53
N THR A 20 -8.91 -0.91 19.51
CA THR A 20 -10.38 -0.72 19.56
C THR A 20 -11.17 -2.03 19.64
N GLY A 21 -10.54 -3.16 19.31
CA GLY A 21 -11.22 -4.45 19.13
C GLY A 21 -12.14 -4.52 17.91
N GLU A 22 -12.10 -3.53 17.01
CA GLU A 22 -12.89 -3.46 15.78
C GLU A 22 -12.00 -3.69 14.56
N ASP A 23 -12.41 -4.52 13.59
CA ASP A 23 -11.63 -4.76 12.36
C ASP A 23 -12.13 -3.87 11.20
N PRO A 24 -11.37 -2.82 10.80
CA PRO A 24 -11.76 -1.91 9.73
C PRO A 24 -11.56 -2.54 8.33
N GLY A 25 -11.01 -3.74 8.26
CA GLY A 25 -10.73 -4.42 7.00
C GLY A 25 -9.42 -3.99 6.35
N PHE A 26 -8.55 -3.25 7.05
CA PHE A 26 -7.22 -2.93 6.54
C PHE A 26 -6.34 -4.17 6.48
N ARG A 27 -5.63 -4.35 5.36
CA ARG A 27 -4.70 -5.46 5.14
C ARG A 27 -3.44 -4.93 4.46
N ARG A 28 -2.26 -5.25 5.01
CA ARG A 28 -0.96 -5.03 4.34
C ARG A 28 -0.75 -6.08 3.26
N CYS A 29 -1.37 -5.88 2.10
CA CYS A 29 -1.27 -6.78 0.94
C CYS A 29 -0.24 -6.33 -0.10
N GLY A 30 0.45 -5.22 0.16
CA GLY A 30 1.42 -4.62 -0.75
C GLY A 30 0.78 -3.97 -1.98
N LEU A 31 1.62 -3.31 -2.76
CA LEU A 31 1.31 -2.75 -4.06
C LEU A 31 2.26 -3.36 -5.09
N LEU A 32 1.71 -3.91 -6.16
CA LEU A 32 2.45 -4.37 -7.33
C LEU A 32 1.96 -3.62 -8.55
N TYR A 33 2.89 -2.99 -9.27
CA TYR A 33 2.61 -2.34 -10.54
C TYR A 33 3.60 -2.86 -11.59
N LEU A 34 3.07 -3.31 -12.72
CA LEU A 34 3.83 -3.90 -13.81
C LEU A 34 3.65 -3.03 -15.06
N SER A 35 4.72 -2.78 -15.80
CA SER A 35 4.63 -1.98 -17.03
C SER A 35 5.59 -2.48 -18.11
N ASN A 36 5.22 -2.19 -19.36
CA ASN A 36 6.03 -2.39 -20.55
C ASN A 36 6.49 -1.06 -21.19
N ASP A 37 6.23 0.06 -20.51
CA ASP A 37 6.66 1.40 -20.91
C ASP A 37 7.86 1.85 -20.05
N GLU A 38 9.00 2.08 -20.72
CA GLU A 38 10.25 2.49 -20.08
C GLU A 38 10.14 3.89 -19.44
N ALA A 39 9.32 4.79 -19.99
CA ALA A 39 9.09 6.09 -19.40
C ALA A 39 8.31 5.99 -18.08
N GLU A 40 7.37 5.04 -17.97
CA GLU A 40 6.67 4.75 -16.72
C GLU A 40 7.60 4.17 -15.67
N LEU A 41 8.43 3.18 -16.05
CA LEU A 41 9.40 2.58 -15.14
C LEU A 41 10.42 3.59 -14.64
N ALA A 42 10.89 4.50 -15.51
CA ALA A 42 11.78 5.58 -15.11
C ALA A 42 11.10 6.58 -14.15
N ARG A 43 9.81 6.88 -14.32
CA ARG A 43 9.03 7.69 -13.37
C ARG A 43 8.92 6.99 -12.02
N TRP A 44 8.63 5.69 -12.01
CA TRP A 44 8.57 4.89 -10.78
C TRP A 44 9.90 4.82 -10.05
N ALA A 45 11.03 4.69 -10.76
CA ALA A 45 12.35 4.72 -10.16
C ALA A 45 12.64 6.05 -9.43
N ARG A 46 12.30 7.19 -10.07
CA ARG A 46 12.41 8.51 -9.42
C ARG A 46 11.46 8.64 -8.23
N TRP A 47 10.24 8.13 -8.34
CA TRP A 47 9.28 8.13 -7.24
C TRP A 47 9.78 7.29 -6.06
N ARG A 48 10.38 6.11 -6.31
CA ARG A 48 11.00 5.26 -5.29
C ARG A 48 12.06 6.01 -4.50
N ASP A 49 12.93 6.74 -5.19
CA ASP A 49 13.99 7.53 -4.55
C ASP A 49 13.42 8.60 -3.61
N PHE A 50 12.35 9.28 -4.04
CA PHE A 50 11.60 10.21 -3.20
C PHE A 50 10.89 9.49 -2.04
N ALA A 51 10.19 8.38 -2.30
CA ALA A 51 9.39 7.67 -1.32
C ALA A 51 10.23 7.08 -0.18
N LYS A 52 11.47 6.66 -0.49
CA LYS A 52 12.46 6.23 0.51
C LYS A 52 12.74 7.31 1.56
N THR A 53 12.71 8.60 1.17
CA THR A 53 12.91 9.72 2.12
C THR A 53 11.75 9.88 3.11
N ALA A 54 10.58 9.32 2.80
CA ALA A 54 9.40 9.29 3.65
C ALA A 54 9.20 7.93 4.35
N GLY A 55 10.22 7.06 4.35
CA GLY A 55 10.18 5.75 5.00
C GLY A 55 9.37 4.68 4.26
N VAL A 56 8.96 4.94 3.01
CA VAL A 56 8.25 3.94 2.20
C VAL A 56 9.23 2.94 1.63
N THR A 57 8.97 1.65 1.85
CA THR A 57 9.77 0.56 1.26
C THR A 57 9.23 0.23 -0.13
N THR A 58 10.05 0.47 -1.14
CA THR A 58 9.70 0.24 -2.54
C THR A 58 10.89 -0.34 -3.31
N HIS A 59 10.63 -1.41 -4.05
CA HIS A 59 11.59 -2.12 -4.89
C HIS A 59 11.24 -1.93 -6.36
N MET A 60 12.23 -1.52 -7.16
CA MET A 60 12.11 -1.66 -8.61
C MET A 60 12.34 -3.12 -8.96
N LEU A 61 11.52 -3.64 -9.87
CA LEU A 61 11.61 -5.01 -10.35
C LEU A 61 12.20 -5.00 -11.76
N ASP A 62 13.15 -5.89 -12.01
CA ASP A 62 13.59 -6.17 -13.37
C ASP A 62 12.54 -6.98 -14.15
N SER A 63 12.83 -7.28 -15.42
CA SER A 63 11.91 -8.01 -16.29
C SER A 63 11.60 -9.42 -15.78
N ALA A 64 12.58 -10.11 -15.19
CA ALA A 64 12.41 -11.47 -14.69
C ALA A 64 11.53 -11.47 -13.43
N GLU A 65 11.86 -10.63 -12.45
CA GLU A 65 11.10 -10.49 -11.19
C GLU A 65 9.66 -10.02 -11.46
N ALA A 66 9.49 -9.06 -12.38
CA ALA A 66 8.17 -8.56 -12.78
C ALA A 66 7.34 -9.64 -13.48
N SER A 67 7.96 -10.43 -14.35
CA SER A 67 7.27 -11.51 -15.07
C SER A 67 6.90 -12.68 -14.17
N GLU A 68 7.75 -13.01 -13.19
CA GLU A 68 7.45 -14.03 -12.18
C GLU A 68 6.23 -13.63 -11.34
N ARG A 69 6.24 -12.41 -10.80
CA ARG A 69 5.12 -11.87 -10.00
C ARG A 69 3.85 -11.66 -10.82
N GLY A 70 3.99 -11.36 -12.11
CA GLY A 70 2.90 -11.19 -13.07
C GLY A 70 2.47 -12.47 -13.78
N SER A 71 2.95 -13.65 -13.37
CA SER A 71 2.78 -14.92 -14.10
C SER A 71 1.31 -15.28 -14.37
N ALA A 72 0.39 -14.92 -13.48
CA ALA A 72 -1.05 -15.11 -13.66
C ALA A 72 -1.63 -14.41 -14.90
N MET A 73 -0.95 -13.37 -15.42
CA MET A 73 -1.36 -12.61 -16.60
C MET A 73 -0.83 -13.20 -17.91
N GLY A 74 -0.01 -14.25 -17.85
CA GLY A 74 0.47 -14.99 -19.02
C GLY A 74 1.33 -14.18 -20.00
N ARG A 75 1.97 -13.09 -19.57
CA ARG A 75 2.81 -12.23 -20.41
C ARG A 75 4.10 -11.83 -19.72
N THR A 76 5.13 -11.56 -20.53
CA THR A 76 6.38 -10.94 -20.08
C THR A 76 6.19 -9.45 -19.83
N TRP A 77 6.83 -8.95 -18.78
CA TRP A 77 6.86 -7.53 -18.41
C TRP A 77 8.28 -6.98 -18.50
N LYS A 78 8.44 -5.75 -19.01
CA LYS A 78 9.76 -5.09 -19.03
C LYS A 78 10.27 -4.76 -17.63
N GLY A 79 9.37 -4.56 -16.68
CA GLY A 79 9.71 -4.34 -15.28
C GLY A 79 8.49 -3.97 -14.45
N GLY A 80 8.74 -3.53 -13.22
CA GLY A 80 7.68 -3.11 -12.33
C GLY A 80 8.19 -2.41 -11.08
N VAL A 81 7.26 -2.16 -10.16
CA VAL A 81 7.53 -1.64 -8.82
C VAL A 81 6.71 -2.43 -7.81
N PHE A 82 7.32 -2.72 -6.68
CA PHE A 82 6.70 -3.46 -5.58
C PHE A 82 6.94 -2.76 -4.24
N SER A 83 5.87 -2.42 -3.55
CA SER A 83 5.89 -1.87 -2.19
C SER A 83 5.25 -2.87 -1.23
N PRO A 84 6.02 -3.69 -0.50
CA PRO A 84 5.48 -4.79 0.31
C PRO A 84 4.66 -4.32 1.51
N THR A 85 4.93 -3.12 2.02
CA THR A 85 4.33 -2.60 3.26
C THR A 85 3.04 -1.83 3.04
N ASP A 86 2.69 -1.57 1.78
CA ASP A 86 1.43 -0.93 1.41
C ASP A 86 0.24 -1.85 1.71
N GLY A 87 -0.95 -1.28 1.69
CA GLY A 87 -2.15 -2.02 2.00
C GLY A 87 -3.42 -1.34 1.52
N THR A 88 -4.52 -2.06 1.66
CA THR A 88 -5.84 -1.57 1.27
C THR A 88 -6.84 -1.79 2.40
N ALA A 89 -7.86 -0.96 2.42
CA ALA A 89 -9.06 -1.12 3.24
C ALA A 89 -10.26 -0.74 2.38
N ASP A 90 -11.40 -1.42 2.58
CA ASP A 90 -12.67 -1.04 1.97
C ASP A 90 -13.25 0.16 2.74
N PRO A 91 -13.38 1.35 2.12
CA PRO A 91 -13.91 2.53 2.81
C PRO A 91 -15.34 2.34 3.34
N SER A 92 -16.17 1.55 2.66
CA SER A 92 -17.56 1.27 3.05
C SER A 92 -17.66 0.47 4.35
N ARG A 93 -16.60 -0.29 4.66
CA ARG A 93 -16.43 -1.01 5.94
C ARG A 93 -15.66 -0.19 6.95
N ALA A 94 -14.55 0.43 6.54
CA ALA A 94 -13.63 1.11 7.43
C ALA A 94 -14.29 2.30 8.14
N ALA A 95 -15.00 3.17 7.41
CA ALA A 95 -15.59 4.37 7.99
C ALA A 95 -16.67 4.05 9.05
N PRO A 96 -17.66 3.16 8.82
CA PRO A 96 -18.61 2.78 9.86
C PRO A 96 -17.95 2.08 11.06
N THR A 97 -16.84 1.36 10.83
CA THR A 97 -16.10 0.68 11.89
C THR A 97 -15.43 1.68 12.83
N VAL A 98 -14.84 2.74 12.28
CA VAL A 98 -14.31 3.86 13.06
C VAL A 98 -15.41 4.50 13.90
N VAL A 99 -16.60 4.73 13.34
CA VAL A 99 -17.75 5.27 14.08
C VAL A 99 -18.12 4.35 15.26
N ARG A 100 -18.21 3.03 15.06
CA ARG A 100 -18.51 2.08 16.15
C ARG A 100 -17.47 2.13 17.26
N ALA A 101 -16.18 2.22 16.92
CA ALA A 101 -15.11 2.34 17.92
C ALA A 101 -15.26 3.63 18.75
N ILE A 102 -15.55 4.76 18.08
CA ILE A 102 -15.75 6.06 18.73
C ILE A 102 -16.96 6.02 19.68
N LEU A 103 -18.08 5.41 19.27
CA LEU A 103 -19.27 5.26 20.11
C LEU A 103 -19.02 4.37 21.34
N LYS A 104 -18.24 3.29 21.21
CA LYS A 104 -17.85 2.42 22.34
C LYS A 104 -17.04 3.16 23.41
N LEU A 105 -16.30 4.19 23.00
CA LEU A 105 -15.51 5.04 23.91
C LEU A 105 -16.34 6.17 24.55
N GLY A 106 -17.67 6.19 24.32
CA GLY A 106 -18.59 7.12 24.98
C GLY A 106 -18.76 8.47 24.27
N SER A 107 -18.32 8.59 23.02
CA SER A 107 -18.61 9.78 22.21
C SER A 107 -20.06 9.74 21.67
N THR A 108 -20.62 10.92 21.38
CA THR A 108 -21.97 11.12 20.83
C THR A 108 -21.93 11.72 19.44
#